data_AF-B4R987-F1
#
_entry.id   AF-B4R987-F1
#
_cell.length_a   1.000
_cell.length_b   1.000
_cell.length_c   1.000
_cell.angle_alpha   90.00
_cell.angle_beta   90.00
_cell.angle_gamma   90.00
#
_symmetry.space_group_name_H-M   'P 1'
#
loop_
_entity.id
_entity.type
_entity.pdbx_description
1 polymer ?
#
loop_
_entity_poly.entity_id
_entity_poly.type
_entity_poly.pdbx_seq_one_letter_code
_entity_poly.pdbx_strand_id
1 'polypeptide(L)'
;MSEQTSQEPTMEEILASIRRIISEDEAPAEAKPAEPEAAAEAAPEPAPEPEPPAAEAAPPPTPEPEPVQAAAPEPAGLADDEDDELELTQKVETLGDLDVLAPAESEPAAVPPPPAPTPASALVSERAATAAASAFGQLSAAIAMPREGRTLEDVVRELLTPLLQQWLDDNLPRIVQEAVEAEVARIARGRVG
;
A
#
# COMPACT_ATOMS: atom_id res chain seq x y z
N MET A 1 12.11 -46.16 -18.82
CA MET A 1 11.85 -45.29 -19.97
C MET A 1 10.54 -44.56 -19.73
N SER A 2 10.65 -43.32 -19.26
CA SER A 2 9.60 -42.29 -19.32
C SER A 2 10.32 -40.94 -19.21
N GLU A 3 11.02 -40.56 -20.28
CA GLU A 3 11.46 -39.17 -20.48
C GLU A 3 10.21 -38.34 -20.75
N GLN A 4 9.57 -37.89 -19.67
CA GLN A 4 8.38 -37.07 -19.74
C GLN A 4 8.81 -35.64 -20.08
N THR A 5 8.98 -35.39 -21.38
CA THR A 5 8.76 -34.11 -22.08
C THR A 5 8.88 -32.88 -21.17
N SER A 6 10.13 -32.45 -20.95
CA SER A 6 10.43 -31.04 -20.68
C SER A 6 10.67 -30.35 -22.02
N GLN A 7 9.73 -30.54 -22.95
CA GLN A 7 9.76 -29.90 -24.25
C GLN A 7 9.29 -28.47 -24.01
N GLU A 8 10.22 -27.52 -24.06
CA GLU A 8 9.87 -26.10 -23.99
C GLU A 8 8.78 -25.85 -25.05
N PRO A 9 7.59 -25.37 -24.66
CA PRO A 9 6.49 -25.19 -25.59
C PRO A 9 6.95 -24.24 -26.69
N THR A 10 6.64 -24.62 -27.92
CA THR A 10 6.94 -23.78 -29.07
C THR A 10 6.17 -22.47 -28.97
N MET A 11 6.72 -21.40 -29.54
CA MET A 11 6.10 -20.07 -29.53
C MET A 11 4.63 -20.10 -29.99
N GLU A 12 4.31 -20.95 -30.96
CA GLU A 12 2.95 -21.09 -31.49
C GLU A 12 1.99 -21.73 -30.48
N GLU A 13 2.45 -22.66 -29.65
CA GLU A 13 1.67 -23.28 -28.58
C GLU A 13 1.41 -22.29 -27.43
N ILE A 14 2.41 -21.47 -27.09
CA ILE A 14 2.26 -20.39 -26.10
C ILE A 14 1.18 -19.40 -26.60
N LEU A 15 1.27 -18.97 -27.86
CA LEU A 15 0.30 -18.04 -28.44
C LEU A 15 -1.10 -18.65 -28.59
N ALA A 16 -1.19 -19.94 -28.91
CA ALA A 16 -2.47 -20.66 -28.97
C ALA A 16 -3.11 -20.81 -27.58
N SER A 17 -2.32 -21.06 -26.54
CA SER A 17 -2.77 -21.14 -25.15
C SER A 17 -3.33 -19.80 -24.66
N ILE A 18 -2.61 -18.70 -24.90
CA ILE A 18 -3.08 -17.34 -24.57
C ILE A 18 -4.37 -17.00 -25.33
N ARG A 19 -4.45 -17.28 -26.64
CA ARG A 19 -5.66 -17.02 -27.43
C ARG A 19 -6.86 -17.84 -26.93
N ARG A 20 -6.64 -19.08 -26.51
CA ARG A 20 -7.68 -19.93 -25.92
C ARG A 20 -8.17 -19.35 -24.60
N ILE A 21 -7.26 -18.99 -23.68
CA ILE A 21 -7.62 -18.44 -22.37
C ILE A 21 -8.44 -17.15 -22.53
N ILE A 22 -8.02 -16.23 -23.41
CA ILE A 22 -8.75 -14.97 -23.66
C ILE A 22 -10.13 -15.22 -24.29
N SER A 23 -10.23 -16.16 -25.23
CA SER A 23 -11.52 -16.47 -25.88
C SER A 23 -12.47 -17.26 -24.97
N GLU A 24 -11.93 -17.99 -24.00
CA GLU A 24 -12.68 -18.79 -23.02
C GLU A 24 -13.14 -17.93 -21.82
N ASP A 25 -12.44 -16.83 -21.53
CA ASP A 25 -12.76 -15.84 -20.48
C ASP A 25 -13.65 -14.67 -20.96
N GLU A 26 -13.71 -14.39 -22.27
CA GLU A 26 -14.65 -13.40 -22.83
C GLU A 26 -16.05 -14.01 -23.01
N ALA A 27 -16.77 -14.17 -21.89
CA ALA A 27 -18.22 -14.30 -21.92
C ALA A 27 -18.80 -12.97 -22.46
N PRO A 28 -19.68 -12.98 -23.48
CA PRO A 28 -20.27 -11.76 -23.98
C PRO A 28 -21.21 -11.20 -22.92
N ALA A 29 -20.80 -10.11 -22.26
CA ALA A 29 -21.76 -9.17 -21.71
C ALA A 29 -22.56 -8.63 -22.90
N GLU A 30 -23.76 -9.17 -23.10
CA GLU A 30 -24.72 -8.75 -24.10
C GLU A 30 -24.85 -7.22 -24.09
N ALA A 31 -24.31 -6.60 -25.14
CA ALA A 31 -24.62 -5.22 -25.48
C ALA A 31 -26.11 -5.11 -25.79
N LYS A 32 -26.82 -4.27 -25.04
CA LYS A 32 -28.03 -3.61 -25.54
C LYS A 32 -27.64 -2.20 -25.98
N PRO A 33 -27.59 -1.91 -27.30
CA PRO A 33 -27.48 -0.55 -27.79
C PRO A 33 -28.77 0.20 -27.46
N ALA A 34 -28.71 1.20 -26.58
CA ALA A 34 -29.76 2.20 -26.47
C ALA A 34 -29.47 3.30 -27.49
N GLU A 35 -30.28 3.30 -28.53
CA GLU A 35 -30.43 4.30 -29.58
C GLU A 35 -30.70 5.70 -28.98
N PRO A 36 -30.20 6.79 -29.57
CA PRO A 36 -30.48 8.14 -29.08
C PRO A 36 -31.89 8.55 -29.52
N GLU A 37 -32.86 8.47 -28.61
CA GLU A 37 -34.16 9.13 -28.81
C GLU A 37 -33.98 10.64 -28.77
N ALA A 38 -33.96 11.25 -29.95
CA ALA A 38 -34.38 12.62 -30.14
C ALA A 38 -35.90 12.71 -29.88
N ALA A 39 -36.26 13.16 -28.69
CA ALA A 39 -37.59 13.71 -28.41
C ALA A 39 -37.41 15.16 -27.95
N ALA A 40 -37.76 16.08 -28.85
CA ALA A 40 -37.90 17.48 -28.57
C ALA A 40 -39.05 17.69 -27.58
N GLU A 41 -38.77 18.28 -26.42
CA GLU A 41 -39.80 18.85 -25.56
C GLU A 41 -39.31 20.15 -24.92
N ALA A 42 -39.96 21.24 -25.34
CA ALA A 42 -40.15 22.53 -24.69
C ALA A 42 -38.95 23.22 -23.98
N ALA A 43 -38.48 24.30 -24.59
CA ALA A 43 -37.77 25.37 -23.89
C ALA A 43 -38.70 26.13 -22.92
N PRO A 44 -38.27 26.40 -21.68
CA PRO A 44 -38.69 27.58 -20.93
C PRO A 44 -37.59 28.67 -20.94
N GLU A 45 -38.03 29.93 -21.01
CA GLU A 45 -37.24 31.17 -21.01
C GLU A 45 -36.18 31.28 -19.90
N PRO A 46 -35.09 32.04 -20.10
CA PRO A 46 -34.15 32.36 -19.03
C PRO A 46 -34.79 33.35 -18.04
N ALA A 47 -35.02 32.89 -16.80
CA ALA A 47 -35.34 33.75 -15.67
C ALA A 47 -34.06 34.48 -15.18
N PRO A 48 -34.19 35.71 -14.63
CA PRO A 48 -33.09 36.65 -14.46
C PRO A 48 -32.04 36.25 -13.41
N GLU A 49 -30.80 36.67 -13.67
CA GLU A 49 -29.64 36.65 -12.78
C GLU A 49 -29.96 37.21 -11.38
N PRO A 50 -29.55 36.54 -10.29
CA PRO A 50 -29.61 37.14 -8.96
C PRO A 50 -28.51 38.20 -8.80
N GLU A 51 -28.93 39.43 -8.49
CA GLU A 51 -28.06 40.53 -8.04
C GLU A 51 -27.22 40.11 -6.82
N PRO A 52 -25.96 40.59 -6.69
CA PRO A 52 -25.14 40.28 -5.53
C PRO A 52 -25.73 40.94 -4.28
N PRO A 53 -25.88 40.22 -3.14
CA PRO A 53 -26.27 40.87 -1.91
C PRO A 53 -25.17 41.87 -1.49
N ALA A 54 -25.63 43.09 -1.24
CA ALA A 54 -24.89 44.18 -0.66
C ALA A 54 -24.15 43.75 0.61
N ALA A 55 -22.98 44.35 0.81
CA ALA A 55 -22.09 44.18 1.94
C ALA A 55 -22.82 44.18 3.29
N GLU A 56 -22.83 43.03 3.96
CA GLU A 56 -23.13 42.93 5.38
C GLU A 56 -21.79 42.82 6.13
N ALA A 57 -21.70 43.60 7.20
CA ALA A 57 -20.47 43.99 7.87
C ALA A 57 -19.62 42.81 8.36
N ALA A 58 -18.33 42.82 8.00
CA ALA A 58 -17.33 41.93 8.58
C ALA A 58 -17.23 42.17 10.11
N PRO A 59 -17.17 41.11 10.94
CA PRO A 59 -16.87 41.26 12.36
C PRO A 59 -15.45 41.85 12.56
N PRO A 60 -15.17 42.57 13.65
CA PRO A 60 -13.83 43.12 13.89
C PRO A 60 -12.82 41.98 14.06
N PRO A 61 -11.58 42.10 13.52
CA PRO A 61 -10.56 41.08 13.70
C PRO A 61 -10.13 41.01 15.18
N THR A 62 -10.25 39.83 15.76
CA THR A 62 -9.57 39.44 17.01
C THR A 62 -8.06 39.53 16.78
N PRO A 63 -7.24 40.08 17.71
CA PRO A 63 -5.79 40.10 17.51
C PRO A 63 -5.23 38.67 17.47
N GLU A 64 -4.69 38.30 16.31
CA GLU A 64 -3.89 37.10 16.11
C GLU A 64 -2.60 37.22 16.93
N PRO A 65 -2.19 36.19 17.71
CA PRO A 65 -0.91 36.24 18.40
C PRO A 65 0.24 36.27 17.40
N GLU A 66 1.16 37.22 17.54
CA GLU A 66 2.37 37.33 16.74
C GLU A 66 3.15 36.00 16.76
N PRO A 67 3.63 35.50 15.61
CA PRO A 67 4.48 34.32 15.60
C PRO A 67 5.82 34.69 16.25
N VAL A 68 6.04 34.16 17.45
CA VAL A 68 7.39 34.05 18.01
C VAL A 68 8.24 33.27 17.02
N GLN A 69 9.18 33.95 16.38
CA GLN A 69 10.26 33.33 15.61
C GLN A 69 11.01 32.37 16.53
N ALA A 70 10.67 31.09 16.45
CA ALA A 70 11.57 30.03 16.88
C ALA A 70 12.75 30.08 15.91
N ALA A 71 13.93 30.40 16.45
CA ALA A 71 15.19 30.30 15.73
C ALA A 71 15.29 28.90 15.10
N ALA A 72 15.25 28.84 13.77
CA ALA A 72 15.62 27.65 13.03
C ALA A 72 17.12 27.39 13.29
N PRO A 73 17.54 26.17 13.65
CA PRO A 73 18.95 25.83 13.53
C PRO A 73 19.32 25.86 12.05
N GLU A 74 20.34 26.66 11.69
CA GLU A 74 20.97 26.59 10.37
C GLU A 74 21.45 25.15 10.13
N PRO A 75 21.08 24.50 9.00
CA PRO A 75 21.74 23.27 8.63
C PRO A 75 23.19 23.60 8.28
N ALA A 76 24.11 23.23 9.17
CA ALA A 76 25.53 23.15 8.87
C ALA A 76 25.69 22.28 7.62
N GLY A 77 26.38 22.83 6.63
CA GLY A 77 26.49 22.28 5.28
C GLY A 77 26.92 20.81 5.26
N LEU A 78 26.19 20.04 4.46
CA LEU A 78 26.72 18.87 3.78
C LEU A 78 26.76 19.25 2.31
N ALA A 79 27.99 19.54 1.86
CA ALA A 79 28.32 19.61 0.46
C ALA A 79 28.08 18.23 -0.17
N ASP A 80 27.40 18.23 -1.31
CA ASP A 80 27.75 17.47 -2.51
C ASP A 80 28.39 16.09 -2.29
N ASP A 81 27.55 15.05 -2.33
CA ASP A 81 27.89 13.74 -2.87
C ASP A 81 26.62 13.25 -3.61
N GLU A 82 26.50 13.62 -4.88
CA GLU A 82 25.43 13.22 -5.81
C GLU A 82 25.63 11.79 -6.38
N ASP A 83 26.27 10.86 -5.66
CA ASP A 83 26.54 9.50 -6.16
C ASP A 83 26.20 8.38 -5.16
N ASP A 84 25.15 8.55 -4.35
CA ASP A 84 24.42 7.41 -3.76
C ASP A 84 23.29 6.98 -4.73
N GLU A 85 23.74 6.52 -5.90
CA GLU A 85 23.03 5.57 -6.71
C GLU A 85 22.60 4.41 -5.79
N LEU A 86 21.29 4.23 -5.62
CA LEU A 86 20.73 3.09 -4.90
C LEU A 86 21.07 1.80 -5.65
N GLU A 87 22.28 1.29 -5.45
CA GLU A 87 22.70 -0.05 -5.82
C GLU A 87 21.89 -1.05 -4.98
N LEU A 88 20.71 -1.38 -5.48
CA LEU A 88 19.90 -2.55 -5.09
C LEU A 88 20.59 -3.89 -5.44
N THR A 89 21.89 -3.85 -5.69
CA THR A 89 22.84 -4.96 -5.83
C THR A 89 23.62 -5.19 -4.55
N GLN A 90 23.28 -4.52 -3.42
CA GLN A 90 23.67 -4.97 -2.09
C GLN A 90 23.07 -6.36 -1.85
N LYS A 91 23.81 -7.35 -2.33
CA LYS A 91 23.66 -8.76 -2.04
C LYS A 91 23.63 -8.87 -0.53
N VAL A 92 22.51 -9.33 0.00
CA VAL A 92 22.45 -9.86 1.35
C VAL A 92 23.37 -11.08 1.33
N GLU A 93 24.67 -10.85 1.57
CA GLU A 93 25.62 -11.89 1.88
C GLU A 93 25.18 -12.47 3.22
N THR A 94 24.40 -13.54 3.08
CA THR A 94 24.25 -14.59 4.07
C THR A 94 23.75 -14.13 5.44
N LEU A 95 22.42 -14.15 5.60
CA LEU A 95 21.78 -14.68 6.82
C LEU A 95 22.17 -16.18 6.95
N GLY A 96 23.46 -16.44 7.12
CA GLY A 96 24.07 -17.76 7.02
C GLY A 96 25.00 -18.07 8.18
N ASP A 97 24.75 -17.47 9.34
CA ASP A 97 25.27 -17.96 10.61
C ASP A 97 24.23 -17.77 11.71
N LEU A 98 23.07 -18.39 11.51
CA LEU A 98 22.20 -18.74 12.63
C LEU A 98 22.79 -20.04 13.17
N ASP A 99 23.80 -19.91 14.03
CA ASP A 99 24.32 -20.99 14.84
C ASP A 99 23.12 -21.60 15.57
N VAL A 100 22.63 -22.73 15.06
CA VAL A 100 21.78 -23.63 15.82
C VAL A 100 22.69 -24.09 16.95
N LEU A 101 22.62 -23.43 18.10
CA LEU A 101 23.18 -23.95 19.33
C LEU A 101 22.61 -25.36 19.49
N ALA A 102 23.43 -26.36 19.17
CA ALA A 102 23.25 -27.68 19.74
C ALA A 102 23.11 -27.47 21.25
N PRO A 103 22.11 -28.04 21.92
CA PRO A 103 22.03 -27.93 23.36
C PRO A 103 23.27 -28.59 23.95
N ALA A 104 24.24 -27.76 24.35
CA ALA A 104 25.33 -28.20 25.20
C ALA A 104 24.69 -28.68 26.50
N GLU A 105 24.76 -29.98 26.77
CA GLU A 105 24.51 -30.54 28.09
C GLU A 105 25.48 -29.89 29.08
N SER A 106 25.06 -28.75 29.63
CA SER A 106 25.69 -28.11 30.77
C SER A 106 25.06 -28.71 32.00
N GLU A 107 25.80 -29.57 32.70
CA GLU A 107 25.46 -30.03 34.04
C GLU A 107 25.17 -28.80 34.93
N PRO A 108 24.01 -28.71 35.59
CA PRO A 108 23.64 -27.51 36.31
C PRO A 108 24.46 -27.38 37.60
N ALA A 109 25.52 -26.56 37.56
CA ALA A 109 26.00 -25.91 38.76
C ALA A 109 24.90 -24.93 39.22
N ALA A 110 24.30 -25.18 40.38
CA ALA A 110 23.22 -24.39 40.94
C ALA A 110 23.67 -22.95 41.25
N VAL A 111 23.52 -22.07 40.26
CA VAL A 111 23.48 -20.61 40.46
C VAL A 111 22.05 -20.28 40.93
N PRO A 112 21.86 -19.52 42.02
CA PRO A 112 20.53 -19.05 42.39
C PRO A 112 19.91 -18.30 41.21
N PRO A 113 18.61 -18.51 40.90
CA PRO A 113 17.99 -17.83 39.77
C PRO A 113 18.14 -16.31 39.94
N PRO A 114 18.50 -15.56 38.89
CA PRO A 114 18.43 -14.11 38.94
C PRO A 114 17.00 -13.71 39.31
N PRO A 115 16.80 -12.60 40.06
CA PRO A 115 15.46 -12.11 40.35
C PRO A 115 14.70 -11.96 39.03
N ALA A 116 13.48 -12.51 38.97
CA ALA A 116 12.63 -12.42 37.80
C ALA A 116 12.54 -10.95 37.35
N PRO A 117 12.68 -10.64 36.05
CA PRO A 117 12.50 -9.28 35.57
C PRO A 117 11.12 -8.80 36.03
N THR A 118 11.08 -7.68 36.76
CA THR A 118 9.80 -7.05 37.11
C THR A 118 9.08 -6.73 35.81
N PRO A 119 7.78 -7.07 35.66
CA PRO A 119 7.07 -6.80 34.43
C PRO A 119 7.13 -5.29 34.19
N ALA A 120 7.86 -4.90 33.13
CA ALA A 120 7.78 -3.55 32.61
C ALA A 120 6.30 -3.25 32.36
N SER A 121 5.88 -2.02 32.69
CA SER A 121 4.50 -1.57 32.52
C SER A 121 4.02 -1.93 31.12
N ALA A 122 3.04 -2.84 31.03
CA ALA A 122 2.52 -3.29 29.75
C ALA A 122 1.95 -2.08 29.00
N LEU A 123 2.41 -1.86 27.77
CA LEU A 123 1.96 -0.76 26.91
C LEU A 123 0.49 -0.90 26.50
N VAL A 124 -0.06 -2.09 26.68
CA VAL A 124 -1.44 -2.45 26.32
C VAL A 124 -2.11 -3.12 27.51
N SER A 125 -3.41 -2.82 27.68
CA SER A 125 -4.21 -3.51 28.68
C SER A 125 -4.33 -5.00 28.37
N GLU A 126 -4.40 -5.83 29.42
CA GLU A 126 -4.64 -7.28 29.29
C GLU A 126 -5.84 -7.58 28.39
N ARG A 127 -6.94 -6.82 28.57
CA ARG A 127 -8.15 -6.94 27.76
C ARG A 127 -7.88 -6.73 26.26
N ALA A 128 -7.07 -5.74 25.90
CA ALA A 128 -6.72 -5.47 24.51
C ALA A 128 -5.83 -6.59 23.94
N ALA A 129 -4.88 -7.09 24.73
CA ALA A 129 -4.04 -8.22 24.36
C ALA A 129 -4.87 -9.50 24.14
N THR A 130 -5.79 -9.83 25.05
CA THR A 130 -6.69 -10.98 24.91
C THR A 130 -7.63 -10.83 23.72
N ALA A 131 -8.15 -9.63 23.46
CA ALA A 131 -9.02 -9.36 22.30
C ALA A 131 -8.26 -9.55 20.98
N ALA A 132 -7.03 -9.05 20.89
CA ALA A 132 -6.18 -9.24 19.71
C ALA A 132 -5.83 -10.73 19.49
N ALA A 133 -5.46 -11.45 20.56
CA ALA A 133 -5.17 -12.88 20.48
C ALA A 133 -6.40 -13.70 20.06
N SER A 134 -7.59 -13.36 20.57
CA SER A 134 -8.84 -14.03 20.19
C SER A 134 -9.22 -13.76 18.74
N ALA A 135 -9.07 -12.51 18.26
CA ALA A 135 -9.35 -12.16 16.86
C ALA A 135 -8.41 -12.91 15.90
N PHE A 136 -7.11 -12.98 16.24
CA PHE A 136 -6.13 -13.74 15.46
C PHE A 136 -6.42 -15.25 15.48
N GLY A 137 -6.85 -15.79 16.62
CA GLY A 137 -7.28 -17.19 16.75
C GLY A 137 -8.53 -17.53 15.93
N GLN A 138 -9.49 -16.60 15.84
CA GLN A 138 -10.67 -16.76 14.99
C GLN A 138 -10.31 -16.72 13.50
N LEU A 139 -9.41 -15.83 13.11
CA LEU A 139 -8.91 -15.74 11.74
C LEU A 139 -8.12 -16.99 11.35
N SER A 140 -7.20 -17.45 12.20
CA SER A 140 -6.41 -18.66 11.92
C SER A 140 -7.27 -19.92 11.84
N ALA A 141 -8.31 -20.03 12.68
CA ALA A 141 -9.29 -21.11 12.59
C ALA A 141 -10.13 -21.03 11.30
N ALA A 142 -10.50 -19.82 10.85
CA ALA A 142 -11.23 -19.62 9.60
C ALA A 142 -10.38 -19.92 8.36
N ILE A 143 -9.08 -19.65 8.43
CA ILE A 143 -8.08 -20.01 7.40
C ILE A 143 -7.83 -21.52 7.37
N ALA A 144 -7.77 -22.17 8.55
CA ALA A 144 -7.47 -23.59 8.68
C ALA A 144 -8.62 -24.51 8.24
N MET A 145 -9.81 -23.96 7.99
CA MET A 145 -10.96 -24.70 7.45
C MET A 145 -11.30 -24.25 6.02
N PRO A 146 -10.52 -24.66 5.00
CA PRO A 146 -10.92 -24.46 3.61
C PRO A 146 -12.30 -25.08 3.36
N ARG A 147 -13.23 -24.29 2.83
CA ARG A 147 -14.27 -24.84 1.96
C ARG A 147 -13.54 -25.44 0.75
N GLU A 148 -13.96 -26.60 0.27
CA GLU A 148 -13.32 -27.27 -0.87
C GLU A 148 -13.06 -26.27 -2.01
N GLY A 149 -11.77 -26.00 -2.30
CA GLY A 149 -11.34 -25.06 -3.34
C GLY A 149 -10.97 -23.63 -2.89
N ARG A 150 -11.19 -23.22 -1.63
CA ARG A 150 -10.76 -21.88 -1.15
C ARG A 150 -9.36 -21.95 -0.55
N THR A 151 -8.42 -21.21 -1.13
CA THR A 151 -7.05 -21.13 -0.61
C THR A 151 -6.93 -20.03 0.46
N LEU A 152 -5.87 -20.10 1.27
CA LEU A 152 -5.49 -18.99 2.16
C LEU A 152 -5.25 -17.71 1.37
N GLU A 153 -4.69 -17.80 0.16
CA GLU A 153 -4.46 -16.65 -0.70
C GLU A 153 -5.77 -15.94 -1.04
N ASP A 154 -6.84 -16.69 -1.33
CA ASP A 154 -8.16 -16.10 -1.62
C ASP A 154 -8.71 -15.31 -0.43
N VAL A 155 -8.53 -15.85 0.79
CA VAL A 155 -8.93 -15.18 2.03
C VAL A 155 -8.11 -13.91 2.26
N VAL A 156 -6.79 -13.99 2.10
CA VAL A 156 -5.88 -12.86 2.29
C VAL A 156 -6.15 -11.77 1.26
N ARG A 157 -6.40 -12.14 0.01
CA ARG A 157 -6.77 -11.21 -1.07
C ARG A 157 -8.09 -10.51 -0.76
N GLU A 158 -9.12 -11.24 -0.38
CA GLU A 158 -10.42 -10.66 0.00
C GLU A 158 -10.30 -9.65 1.15
N LEU A 159 -9.39 -9.89 2.10
CA LEU A 159 -9.16 -8.99 3.23
C LEU A 159 -8.23 -7.81 2.91
N LEU A 160 -7.18 -8.01 2.09
CA LEU A 160 -6.19 -6.97 1.79
C LEU A 160 -6.63 -6.04 0.67
N THR A 161 -7.40 -6.51 -0.32
CA THR A 161 -7.87 -5.68 -1.44
C THR A 161 -8.56 -4.38 -0.99
N PRO A 162 -9.54 -4.38 -0.08
CA PRO A 162 -10.20 -3.13 0.32
C PRO A 162 -9.26 -2.17 1.08
N LEU A 163 -8.32 -2.70 1.87
CA LEU A 163 -7.37 -1.87 2.63
C LEU A 163 -6.33 -1.22 1.70
N LEU A 164 -5.83 -1.97 0.73
CA LEU A 164 -4.88 -1.45 -0.26
C LEU A 164 -5.55 -0.47 -1.21
N GLN A 165 -6.80 -0.73 -1.62
CA GLN A 165 -7.58 0.19 -2.45
C GLN A 165 -7.72 1.54 -1.74
N GLN A 166 -8.22 1.56 -0.51
CA GLN A 166 -8.39 2.80 0.25
C GLN A 166 -7.06 3.54 0.43
N TRP A 167 -5.98 2.82 0.75
CA TRP A 167 -4.67 3.43 0.91
C TRP A 167 -4.18 4.04 -0.41
N LEU A 168 -4.35 3.36 -1.53
CA LEU A 168 -3.99 3.88 -2.85
C LEU A 168 -4.84 5.10 -3.20
N ASP A 169 -6.15 5.07 -2.97
CA ASP A 169 -7.02 6.22 -3.23
C ASP A 169 -6.58 7.46 -2.43
N ASP A 170 -6.17 7.27 -1.17
CA ASP A 170 -5.74 8.35 -0.29
C ASP A 170 -4.31 8.86 -0.59
N ASN A 171 -3.40 8.00 -1.05
CA ASN A 171 -1.95 8.30 -1.11
C ASN A 171 -1.37 8.39 -2.53
N LEU A 172 -1.95 7.70 -3.51
CA LEU A 172 -1.45 7.64 -4.88
C LEU A 172 -1.36 9.04 -5.53
N PRO A 173 -2.36 9.95 -5.39
CA PRO A 173 -2.29 11.26 -6.03
C PRO A 173 -1.03 12.06 -5.63
N ARG A 174 -0.68 12.04 -4.34
CA ARG A 174 0.51 12.73 -3.82
C ARG A 174 1.80 12.08 -4.33
N ILE A 175 1.88 10.75 -4.27
CA ILE A 175 3.06 10.00 -4.74
C ILE A 175 3.33 10.28 -6.22
N VAL A 176 2.29 10.33 -7.04
CA VAL A 176 2.43 10.62 -8.47
C VAL A 176 2.83 12.07 -8.71
N GLN A 177 2.28 13.04 -7.96
CA GLN A 177 2.70 14.44 -8.09
C GLN A 177 4.19 14.62 -7.78
N GLU A 178 4.67 14.05 -6.68
CA GLU A 178 6.09 14.10 -6.31
C GLU A 178 6.99 13.47 -7.39
N ALA A 179 6.58 12.32 -7.93
CA ALA A 179 7.32 11.65 -9.00
C ALA A 179 7.35 12.47 -10.30
N VAL A 180 6.22 13.10 -10.68
CA VAL A 180 6.13 13.94 -11.89
C VAL A 180 6.93 15.23 -11.73
N GLU A 181 6.85 15.89 -10.56
CA GLU A 181 7.65 17.08 -10.27
C GLU A 181 9.14 16.78 -10.33
N ALA A 182 9.58 15.66 -9.76
CA ALA A 182 10.97 15.20 -9.85
C ALA A 182 11.38 14.96 -11.31
N GLU A 183 10.52 14.34 -12.11
CA GLU A 183 10.79 14.05 -13.52
C GLU A 183 10.85 15.33 -14.38
N VAL A 184 9.96 16.29 -14.14
CA VAL A 184 9.99 17.60 -14.83
C VAL A 184 11.23 18.40 -14.45
N ALA A 185 11.58 18.42 -13.16
CA ALA A 185 12.79 19.10 -12.69
C ALA A 185 14.06 18.50 -13.33
N ARG A 186 14.10 17.17 -13.47
CA ARG A 186 15.19 16.45 -14.15
C ARG A 186 15.29 16.83 -15.63
N ILE A 187 14.17 16.84 -16.35
CA ILE A 187 14.13 17.23 -17.78
C ILE A 187 14.51 18.71 -17.96
N ALA A 188 14.05 19.58 -17.06
CA ALA A 188 14.37 21.00 -17.10
C ALA A 188 15.88 21.24 -16.92
N ARG A 189 16.52 20.51 -16.00
CA ARG A 189 17.98 20.57 -15.79
C ARG A 189 18.75 20.04 -16.99
N GLY A 190 18.30 18.91 -17.56
CA GLY A 190 18.91 18.28 -18.73
C GLY A 190 18.74 19.04 -20.06
N ARG A 191 17.82 20.00 -20.15
CA ARG A 191 17.62 20.86 -21.33
C ARG A 191 18.47 22.14 -21.31
N VAL A 192 18.96 22.54 -20.14
CA VAL A 192 19.68 23.81 -19.94
C VAL A 192 21.21 23.63 -20.06
N GLY A 193 21.72 22.40 -20.16
CA GLY A 193 23.11 22.09 -20.53
C GLY A 193 23.27 21.76 -22.01
#